data_AF-A0A496QSS2-F1
#
_entry.id   AF-A0A496QSS2-F1
#
_cell.length_a   1.000
_cell.length_b   1.000
_cell.length_c   1.000
_cell.angle_alpha   90.00
_cell.angle_beta   90.00
_cell.angle_gamma   90.00
#
_symmetry.space_group_name_H-M   'P 1'
#
loop_
_entity.id
_entity.type
_entity.pdbx_description
1 polymer ?
#
loop_
_entity_poly.entity_id
_entity_poly.type
_entity_poly.pdbx_seq_one_letter_code
_entity_poly.pdbx_strand_id
1 'polypeptide(L)'
;MSTEEFIVTIPMPFTGESIVDGVVVSWYVKPGDRVEKGSPLAEIETEKSVWDFESPCNGEIVELKAEEGDIVDVSAPLLTIKTTDQSMRHLNVNEMVQREMALREEEVGTNEETQRAQLKERLSPRVRRLMRRHNITEEQLKYISGSGAGGRITARDLESFISSKERKKREPRICYISGLGTYVPETVITNDYFSDVLPDISEEYIEKVTGIKERKYLTDSQTTSDMGVEAARAALSSAGKEARDIQMIILATTTPDMPLPASACAIQQKLGIPKIPAFDIAAACSGWIYALFIAQKFIETGTYNNILVVASEAMSRFTDKKDRATAFLFGDGAGAAVLSSDSDGHIISDISISGDSAGYDIIYRKAGGASLPLGSNISPGDEYWFMDGGRMFRSAVDTFSEIIVEVAEKSGEKLTDFRWRVPHQANRRILSTVAKKIRVPFEKFFMNIHDYGNTSAASIPLALKDLENTNQVKKGDKLLLCAVGAGLTYAGGVLTW
;
A
#
# COMPACT_ATOMS: atom_id res chain seq x y z
N MET A 1 2.74 -34.02 -63.91
CA MET A 1 3.62 -33.01 -63.28
C MET A 1 3.87 -33.51 -61.86
N SER A 2 5.10 -33.93 -61.54
CA SER A 2 5.38 -34.54 -60.23
C SER A 2 5.26 -33.48 -59.12
N THR A 3 4.30 -33.68 -58.22
CA THR A 3 4.12 -32.88 -57.00
C THR A 3 5.28 -33.14 -56.06
N GLU A 4 6.23 -32.22 -56.01
CA GLU A 4 7.41 -32.27 -55.16
C GLU A 4 6.98 -32.21 -53.68
N GLU A 5 7.32 -33.25 -52.91
CA GLU A 5 7.07 -33.31 -51.46
C GLU A 5 8.15 -32.53 -50.70
N PHE A 6 7.73 -31.74 -49.71
CA PHE A 6 8.64 -31.00 -48.83
C PHE A 6 8.15 -31.02 -47.39
N ILE A 7 9.05 -30.77 -46.44
CA ILE A 7 8.75 -30.77 -45.00
C ILE A 7 8.56 -29.33 -44.54
N VAL A 8 7.45 -29.08 -43.84
CA VAL A 8 7.12 -27.79 -43.24
C VAL A 8 7.07 -27.92 -41.73
N THR A 9 7.50 -26.86 -41.03
CA THR A 9 7.31 -26.78 -39.57
C THR A 9 6.06 -25.96 -39.29
N ILE A 10 5.08 -26.57 -38.63
CA ILE A 10 3.85 -25.92 -38.23
C ILE A 10 4.06 -25.28 -36.85
N PRO A 11 3.91 -23.95 -36.72
CA PRO A 11 4.05 -23.29 -35.45
C PRO A 11 2.77 -23.38 -34.61
N MET A 12 2.92 -23.12 -33.31
CA MET A 12 1.82 -22.91 -32.38
C MET A 12 0.93 -21.77 -32.91
N PRO A 13 -0.38 -22.01 -33.11
CA PRO A 13 -1.29 -21.07 -33.76
C PRO A 13 -1.62 -19.87 -32.86
N PHE A 14 -1.93 -18.74 -33.49
CA PHE A 14 -2.35 -17.51 -32.81
C PHE A 14 -3.89 -17.42 -32.80
N THR A 15 -4.50 -17.42 -31.62
CA THR A 15 -5.97 -17.30 -31.47
C THR A 15 -6.35 -16.09 -30.60
N GLY A 16 -6.26 -14.88 -31.17
CA GLY A 16 -6.76 -13.64 -30.57
C GLY A 16 -5.70 -12.76 -29.92
N GLU A 17 -6.00 -11.45 -29.78
CA GLU A 17 -5.04 -10.37 -29.49
C GLU A 17 -4.31 -10.43 -28.13
N SER A 18 -4.57 -11.43 -27.27
CA SER A 18 -4.01 -11.49 -25.91
C SER A 18 -3.37 -12.82 -25.50
N ILE A 19 -3.19 -13.79 -26.40
CA ILE A 19 -2.63 -15.12 -26.03
C ILE A 19 -1.11 -15.13 -26.31
N VAL A 20 -0.33 -15.48 -25.29
CA VAL A 20 1.15 -15.51 -25.34
C VAL A 20 1.72 -16.92 -25.42
N ASP A 21 1.04 -17.91 -24.85
CA ASP A 21 1.39 -19.33 -24.83
C ASP A 21 0.14 -20.22 -24.71
N GLY A 22 0.30 -21.53 -24.92
CA GLY A 22 -0.74 -22.53 -24.69
C GLY A 22 -0.15 -23.90 -24.31
N VAL A 23 -0.92 -24.69 -23.57
CA VAL A 23 -0.56 -26.04 -23.11
C VAL A 23 -1.05 -27.06 -24.13
N VAL A 24 -0.17 -27.99 -24.54
CA VAL A 24 -0.58 -29.17 -25.30
C VAL A 24 -1.21 -30.17 -24.33
N VAL A 25 -2.54 -30.29 -24.34
CA VAL A 25 -3.25 -31.17 -23.40
C VAL A 25 -3.14 -32.62 -23.82
N SER A 26 -3.38 -32.90 -25.11
CA SER A 26 -3.27 -34.24 -25.67
C SER A 26 -2.97 -34.21 -27.17
N TRP A 27 -2.23 -35.21 -27.66
CA TRP A 27 -2.00 -35.42 -29.09
C TRP A 27 -2.97 -36.47 -29.66
N TYR A 28 -3.62 -36.15 -30.77
CA TYR A 28 -4.49 -37.09 -31.48
C TYR A 28 -3.77 -37.86 -32.60
N VAL A 29 -2.52 -37.48 -32.88
CA VAL A 29 -1.69 -38.04 -33.95
C VAL A 29 -0.31 -38.40 -33.44
N LYS A 30 0.40 -39.26 -34.18
CA LYS A 30 1.81 -39.62 -33.94
C LYS A 30 2.63 -39.52 -35.22
N PRO A 31 3.97 -39.45 -35.13
CA PRO A 31 4.84 -39.53 -36.30
C PRO A 31 4.53 -40.76 -37.17
N GLY A 32 4.42 -40.55 -38.48
CA GLY A 32 4.02 -41.54 -39.49
C GLY A 32 2.53 -41.55 -39.84
N ASP A 33 1.67 -40.86 -39.08
CA ASP A 33 0.24 -40.77 -39.40
C ASP A 33 -0.01 -39.84 -40.60
N ARG A 34 -0.98 -40.20 -41.44
CA ARG A 34 -1.47 -39.34 -42.53
C ARG A 34 -2.68 -38.54 -42.07
N VAL A 35 -2.66 -37.24 -42.31
CA VAL A 35 -3.69 -36.29 -41.91
C VAL A 35 -4.24 -35.52 -43.12
N GLU A 36 -5.55 -35.26 -43.10
CA GLU A 36 -6.20 -34.36 -44.05
C GLU A 36 -6.34 -32.96 -43.43
N LYS A 37 -6.38 -31.93 -44.27
CA LYS A 37 -6.61 -30.55 -43.85
C LYS A 37 -7.94 -30.45 -43.10
N GLY A 38 -7.92 -29.85 -41.91
CA GLY A 38 -9.06 -29.77 -41.00
C GLY A 38 -9.17 -30.94 -40.01
N SER A 39 -8.31 -31.96 -40.11
CA SER A 39 -8.30 -33.06 -39.12
C SER A 39 -7.70 -32.58 -37.79
N PRO A 40 -8.26 -32.94 -36.63
CA PRO A 40 -7.70 -32.55 -35.34
C PRO A 40 -6.34 -33.22 -35.11
N LEU A 41 -5.35 -32.44 -34.67
CA LEU A 41 -3.97 -32.87 -34.40
C LEU A 41 -3.69 -32.95 -32.90
N ALA A 42 -4.13 -31.96 -32.13
CA ALA A 42 -3.92 -31.88 -30.68
C ALA A 42 -5.00 -31.03 -30.00
N GLU A 43 -5.25 -31.26 -28.73
CA GLU A 43 -6.05 -30.37 -27.88
C GLU A 43 -5.13 -29.33 -27.23
N ILE A 44 -5.48 -28.05 -27.38
CA ILE A 44 -4.69 -26.92 -26.85
C ILE A 44 -5.51 -26.15 -25.82
N GLU A 45 -4.94 -26.00 -24.62
CA GLU A 45 -5.50 -25.18 -23.54
C GLU A 45 -4.74 -23.86 -23.38
N THR A 46 -5.49 -22.77 -23.21
CA THR A 46 -4.97 -21.44 -22.89
C THR A 46 -5.70 -20.92 -21.65
N GLU A 47 -5.23 -19.82 -21.07
CA GLU A 47 -5.88 -19.19 -19.89
C GLU A 47 -7.39 -18.91 -20.10
N LYS A 48 -7.86 -18.78 -21.34
CA LYS A 48 -9.23 -18.36 -21.67
C LYS A 48 -10.09 -19.41 -22.37
N SER A 49 -9.50 -20.46 -22.95
CA SER A 49 -10.23 -21.45 -23.76
C SER A 49 -9.43 -22.71 -24.04
N VAL A 50 -10.13 -23.83 -24.23
CA VAL A 50 -9.63 -25.12 -24.71
C VAL A 50 -10.24 -25.41 -26.09
N TRP A 51 -9.43 -25.87 -27.05
CA TRP A 51 -9.88 -26.11 -28.42
C TRP A 51 -8.97 -27.09 -29.19
N ASP A 52 -9.50 -27.70 -30.25
CA ASP A 52 -8.78 -28.67 -31.09
C ASP A 52 -7.97 -27.98 -32.20
N PHE A 53 -6.66 -28.17 -32.18
CA PHE A 53 -5.78 -27.70 -33.23
C PHE A 53 -5.87 -28.57 -34.47
N GLU A 54 -6.43 -28.02 -35.54
CA GLU A 54 -6.63 -28.72 -36.81
C GLU A 54 -5.44 -28.61 -37.78
N SER A 55 -5.24 -29.65 -38.59
CA SER A 55 -4.19 -29.68 -39.59
C SER A 55 -4.40 -28.63 -40.68
N PRO A 56 -3.41 -27.76 -40.96
CA PRO A 56 -3.55 -26.72 -41.99
C PRO A 56 -3.44 -27.26 -43.43
N CYS A 57 -2.94 -28.49 -43.62
CA CYS A 57 -2.70 -29.10 -44.92
C CYS A 57 -2.83 -30.63 -44.89
N ASN A 58 -2.98 -31.24 -46.07
CA ASN A 58 -2.85 -32.70 -46.22
C ASN A 58 -1.38 -33.09 -46.11
N GLY A 59 -1.05 -34.14 -45.35
CA GLY A 59 0.33 -34.58 -45.25
C GLY A 59 0.56 -35.74 -44.28
N GLU A 60 1.82 -36.08 -44.08
CA GLU A 60 2.26 -37.09 -43.12
C GLU A 60 3.01 -36.41 -41.97
N ILE A 61 2.65 -36.75 -40.74
CA ILE A 61 3.31 -36.21 -39.55
C ILE A 61 4.73 -36.78 -39.47
N VAL A 62 5.74 -35.91 -39.45
CA VAL A 62 7.15 -36.34 -39.39
C VAL A 62 7.65 -36.37 -37.95
N GLU A 63 7.35 -35.35 -37.17
CA GLU A 63 7.85 -35.19 -35.80
C GLU A 63 6.92 -34.27 -35.00
N LEU A 64 6.64 -34.64 -33.75
CA LEU A 64 6.00 -33.77 -32.76
C LEU A 64 7.10 -33.07 -31.95
N LYS A 65 7.03 -31.75 -31.81
CA LYS A 65 8.09 -30.93 -31.19
C LYS A 65 7.79 -30.52 -29.74
N ALA A 66 6.67 -30.98 -29.20
CA ALA A 66 6.23 -30.76 -27.82
C ALA A 66 5.58 -32.04 -27.27
N GLU A 67 5.75 -32.30 -25.98
CA GLU A 67 5.12 -33.40 -25.25
C GLU A 67 3.78 -32.95 -24.64
N GLU A 68 2.93 -33.91 -24.26
CA GLU A 68 1.69 -33.61 -23.54
C GLU A 68 2.04 -32.97 -22.17
N GLY A 69 1.40 -31.85 -21.86
CA GLY A 69 1.68 -31.01 -20.70
C GLY A 69 2.70 -29.88 -20.95
N ASP A 70 3.34 -29.82 -22.12
CA ASP A 70 4.26 -28.73 -22.44
C ASP A 70 3.54 -27.41 -22.70
N ILE A 71 4.11 -26.32 -22.15
CA ILE A 71 3.70 -24.94 -22.44
C ILE A 71 4.50 -24.45 -23.66
N VAL A 72 3.80 -24.14 -24.75
CA VAL A 72 4.40 -23.73 -26.03
C VAL A 72 4.03 -22.27 -26.32
N ASP A 73 5.05 -21.42 -26.48
CA ASP A 73 4.88 -20.01 -26.89
C ASP A 73 4.23 -19.93 -28.28
N VAL A 74 3.33 -18.96 -28.50
CA VAL A 74 2.72 -18.74 -29.82
C VAL A 74 3.80 -18.48 -30.88
N SER A 75 3.64 -19.02 -32.08
CA SER A 75 4.62 -19.03 -33.17
C SER A 75 5.85 -19.94 -32.97
N ALA A 76 6.00 -20.62 -31.83
CA ALA A 76 7.06 -21.61 -31.65
C ALA A 76 6.76 -22.90 -32.45
N PRO A 77 7.77 -23.64 -32.94
CA PRO A 77 7.57 -24.92 -33.65
C PRO A 77 6.77 -25.94 -32.83
N LEU A 78 5.64 -26.41 -33.36
CA LEU A 78 4.76 -27.35 -32.67
C LEU A 78 4.88 -28.78 -33.24
N LEU A 79 4.90 -28.92 -34.57
CA LEU A 79 5.16 -30.20 -35.24
C LEU A 79 5.72 -29.98 -36.66
N THR A 80 6.12 -31.06 -37.32
CA THR A 80 6.49 -31.05 -38.75
C THR A 80 5.61 -31.96 -39.57
N ILE A 81 5.22 -31.49 -40.75
CA ILE A 81 4.38 -32.22 -41.70
C ILE A 81 5.12 -32.30 -43.03
N LYS A 82 5.17 -33.50 -43.62
CA LYS A 82 5.59 -33.70 -45.00
C LYS A 82 4.37 -33.54 -45.90
N THR A 83 4.37 -32.55 -46.78
CA THR A 83 3.21 -32.20 -47.62
C THR A 83 3.62 -31.92 -49.06
N THR A 84 2.63 -32.01 -49.97
CA THR A 84 2.72 -31.51 -51.35
C THR A 84 1.96 -30.18 -51.53
N ASP A 85 1.33 -29.66 -50.47
CA ASP A 85 0.51 -28.45 -50.52
C ASP A 85 1.39 -27.21 -50.68
N GLN A 86 1.38 -26.65 -51.89
CA GLN A 86 2.20 -25.49 -52.28
C GLN A 86 1.93 -24.25 -51.41
N SER A 87 0.76 -24.11 -50.78
CA SER A 87 0.46 -22.97 -49.90
C SER A 87 1.37 -22.91 -48.66
N MET A 88 1.91 -24.06 -48.24
CA MET A 88 2.76 -24.18 -47.06
C MET A 88 4.25 -23.94 -47.35
N ARG A 89 4.64 -23.64 -48.60
CA ARG A 89 6.06 -23.46 -48.99
C ARG A 89 6.83 -22.44 -48.16
N HIS A 90 6.15 -21.40 -47.67
CA HIS A 90 6.77 -20.35 -46.85
C HIS A 90 7.29 -20.86 -45.48
N LEU A 91 6.94 -22.09 -45.08
CA LEU A 91 7.39 -22.75 -43.86
C LEU A 91 8.42 -23.86 -44.12
N ASN A 92 9.02 -23.90 -45.31
CA ASN A 92 10.00 -24.91 -45.72
C ASN A 92 11.33 -24.74 -44.97
N VAL A 93 11.81 -25.83 -44.37
CA VAL A 93 13.00 -25.87 -43.51
C VAL A 93 14.30 -25.54 -44.28
N ASN A 94 14.39 -25.88 -45.58
CA ASN A 94 15.62 -25.70 -46.35
C ASN A 94 15.99 -24.22 -46.64
N GLU A 95 15.01 -23.32 -46.76
CA GLU A 95 15.28 -21.88 -46.98
C GLU A 95 15.70 -21.16 -45.69
N MET A 96 15.25 -21.62 -44.52
CA MET A 96 15.65 -21.04 -43.24
C MET A 96 17.11 -21.34 -42.88
N VAL A 97 17.59 -22.55 -43.18
CA VAL A 97 18.98 -22.99 -42.88
C VAL A 97 20.00 -22.20 -43.70
N GLN A 98 19.72 -21.92 -44.98
CA GLN A 98 20.57 -21.09 -45.85
C GLN A 98 20.77 -19.67 -45.30
N ARG A 99 19.75 -19.12 -44.61
CA ARG A 99 19.78 -17.77 -44.05
C ARG A 99 20.62 -17.66 -42.76
N GLU A 100 20.73 -18.74 -42.00
CA GLU A 100 21.55 -18.79 -40.77
C GLU A 100 23.03 -19.12 -41.03
N MET A 101 23.36 -19.84 -42.11
CA MET A 101 24.73 -20.25 -42.42
C MET A 101 25.62 -19.09 -42.93
N ALA A 102 25.04 -18.06 -43.56
CA ALA A 102 25.78 -16.89 -44.05
C ALA A 102 26.31 -15.96 -42.94
N LEU A 103 25.93 -16.19 -41.68
CA LEU A 103 26.27 -15.34 -40.53
C LEU A 103 27.34 -15.95 -39.60
N ARG A 104 27.91 -17.10 -39.94
CA ARG A 104 28.76 -17.89 -39.02
C ARG A 104 30.22 -18.12 -39.45
N GLU A 105 30.69 -17.51 -40.52
CA GLU A 105 32.11 -17.57 -40.89
C GLU A 105 32.90 -16.38 -40.32
N GLU A 106 33.10 -16.36 -39.01
CA GLU A 106 34.29 -15.74 -38.39
C GLU A 106 34.45 -16.27 -36.96
N GLU A 107 35.69 -16.63 -36.64
CA GLU A 107 36.25 -17.03 -35.33
C GLU A 107 36.15 -18.51 -34.90
N VAL A 108 37.32 -19.17 -34.96
CA VAL A 108 37.66 -20.43 -34.27
C VAL A 108 38.77 -20.12 -33.25
N GLY A 109 38.63 -20.59 -32.00
CA GLY A 109 39.76 -20.62 -31.06
C GLY A 109 39.50 -20.92 -29.57
N THR A 110 39.60 -22.22 -29.21
CA THR A 110 40.17 -22.84 -27.98
C THR A 110 39.48 -22.80 -26.58
N ASN A 111 39.35 -24.02 -26.03
CA ASN A 111 39.47 -24.53 -24.64
C ASN A 111 38.71 -23.92 -23.44
N GLU A 112 38.01 -22.80 -23.55
CA GLU A 112 36.98 -22.40 -22.57
C GLU A 112 35.63 -23.11 -22.78
N GLU A 113 35.50 -23.81 -23.91
CA GLU A 113 34.22 -24.32 -24.41
C GLU A 113 33.59 -25.40 -23.55
N THR A 114 34.35 -26.19 -22.79
CA THR A 114 33.78 -27.31 -22.02
C THR A 114 33.04 -26.83 -20.76
N GLN A 115 33.49 -25.75 -20.11
CA GLN A 115 32.77 -25.11 -19.00
C GLN A 115 31.67 -24.16 -19.49
N ARG A 116 31.90 -23.44 -20.59
CA ARG A 116 30.85 -22.65 -21.25
C ARG A 116 29.73 -23.51 -21.83
N ALA A 117 30.00 -24.73 -22.29
CA ALA A 117 29.00 -25.66 -22.84
C ALA A 117 28.00 -26.14 -21.77
N GLN A 118 28.46 -26.44 -20.56
CA GLN A 118 27.58 -26.86 -19.46
C GLN A 118 26.68 -25.71 -18.95
N LEU A 119 27.14 -24.45 -18.98
CA LEU A 119 26.30 -23.28 -18.70
C LEU A 119 25.37 -22.94 -19.90
N LYS A 120 25.83 -23.17 -21.13
CA LYS A 120 25.03 -22.98 -22.36
C LYS A 120 23.79 -23.88 -22.37
N GLU A 121 23.85 -25.09 -21.82
CA GLU A 121 22.69 -25.99 -21.70
C GLU A 121 21.64 -25.54 -20.66
N ARG A 122 21.98 -24.58 -19.78
CA ARG A 122 21.06 -24.07 -18.74
C ARG A 122 20.30 -22.81 -19.13
N LEU A 123 20.64 -22.16 -20.24
CA LEU A 123 20.11 -20.83 -20.62
C LEU A 123 19.52 -20.85 -22.03
N SER A 124 18.21 -20.55 -22.14
CA SER A 124 17.53 -20.46 -23.43
C SER A 124 17.99 -19.25 -24.26
N PRO A 125 17.81 -19.27 -25.60
CA PRO A 125 18.13 -18.13 -26.47
C PRO A 125 17.41 -16.82 -26.08
N ARG A 126 16.21 -16.92 -25.50
CA ARG A 126 15.43 -15.77 -24.99
C ARG A 126 16.11 -15.14 -23.76
N VAL A 127 16.57 -15.95 -22.82
CA VAL A 127 17.31 -15.49 -21.61
C VAL A 127 18.60 -14.78 -22.02
N ARG A 128 19.35 -15.33 -22.99
CA ARG A 128 20.59 -14.69 -23.48
C ARG A 128 20.34 -13.33 -24.16
N ARG A 129 19.24 -13.20 -24.92
CA ARG A 129 18.84 -11.91 -25.52
C ARG A 129 18.47 -10.88 -24.45
N LEU A 130 17.74 -11.28 -23.41
CA LEU A 130 17.40 -10.41 -22.27
C LEU A 130 18.65 -9.99 -21.50
N MET A 131 19.59 -10.90 -21.25
CA MET A 131 20.86 -10.56 -20.60
C MET A 131 21.64 -9.49 -21.36
N ARG A 132 21.77 -9.62 -22.69
CA ARG A 132 22.46 -8.62 -23.53
C ARG A 132 21.74 -7.29 -23.53
N ARG A 133 20.40 -7.28 -23.57
CA ARG A 133 19.61 -6.04 -23.58
C ARG A 133 19.75 -5.25 -22.27
N HIS A 134 19.85 -5.94 -21.13
CA HIS A 134 19.90 -5.31 -19.81
C HIS A 134 21.29 -5.33 -19.16
N ASN A 135 22.35 -5.60 -19.94
CA ASN A 135 23.75 -5.71 -19.48
C ASN A 135 23.91 -6.60 -18.23
N ILE A 136 23.23 -7.75 -18.20
CA ILE A 136 23.38 -8.74 -17.13
C ILE A 136 24.53 -9.69 -17.48
N THR A 137 25.49 -9.82 -16.57
CA THR A 137 26.68 -10.67 -16.75
C THR A 137 26.40 -12.11 -16.32
N GLU A 138 27.19 -13.07 -16.83
CA GLU A 138 27.08 -14.49 -16.44
C GLU A 138 27.35 -14.70 -14.94
N GLU A 139 28.16 -13.85 -14.30
CA GLU A 139 28.37 -13.88 -12.84
C GLU A 139 27.10 -13.55 -12.06
N GLN A 140 26.23 -12.69 -12.59
CA GLN A 140 25.00 -12.27 -11.94
C GLN A 140 23.93 -13.36 -11.96
N LEU A 141 24.02 -14.31 -12.89
CA LEU A 141 23.13 -15.47 -12.95
C LEU A 141 23.27 -16.38 -11.72
N LYS A 142 24.42 -16.36 -11.04
CA LYS A 142 24.65 -17.15 -9.81
C LYS A 142 23.72 -16.75 -8.67
N TYR A 143 23.12 -15.56 -8.74
CA TYR A 143 22.17 -15.05 -7.74
C TYR A 143 20.71 -15.26 -8.13
N ILE A 144 20.44 -15.94 -9.25
CA ILE A 144 19.09 -16.22 -9.74
C ILE A 144 18.81 -17.70 -9.53
N SER A 145 17.80 -18.03 -8.73
CA SER A 145 17.31 -19.41 -8.63
C SER A 145 16.45 -19.70 -9.86
N GLY A 146 16.86 -20.67 -10.68
CA GLY A 146 16.15 -21.02 -11.90
C GLY A 146 14.91 -21.86 -11.62
N SER A 147 13.75 -21.39 -12.07
CA SER A 147 12.46 -22.06 -11.88
C SER A 147 12.13 -23.11 -12.96
N GLY A 148 12.94 -23.22 -14.01
CA GLY A 148 12.73 -24.15 -15.12
C GLY A 148 13.18 -25.57 -14.80
N ALA A 149 12.73 -26.54 -15.60
CA ALA A 149 13.07 -27.96 -15.46
C ALA A 149 14.60 -28.17 -15.34
N GLY A 150 15.03 -28.95 -14.34
CA GLY A 150 16.46 -29.16 -14.04
C GLY A 150 17.18 -27.94 -13.40
N GLY A 151 16.42 -26.99 -12.86
CA GLY A 151 16.95 -25.76 -12.26
C GLY A 151 17.49 -24.77 -13.30
N ARG A 152 16.89 -24.76 -14.50
CA ARG A 152 17.25 -23.81 -15.57
C ARG A 152 16.68 -22.43 -15.25
N ILE A 153 17.44 -21.39 -15.58
CA ILE A 153 17.00 -20.00 -15.41
C ILE A 153 16.07 -19.66 -16.58
N THR A 154 14.84 -19.28 -16.26
CA THR A 154 13.82 -18.89 -17.25
C THR A 154 13.90 -17.39 -17.56
N ALA A 155 13.20 -16.94 -18.60
CA ALA A 155 13.09 -15.51 -18.91
C ALA A 155 12.42 -14.74 -17.76
N ARG A 156 11.41 -15.35 -17.12
CA ARG A 156 10.69 -14.79 -15.97
C ARG A 156 11.59 -14.60 -14.75
N ASP A 157 12.49 -15.54 -14.49
CA ASP A 157 13.47 -15.44 -13.39
C ASP A 157 14.41 -14.27 -13.60
N LEU A 158 14.90 -14.11 -14.84
CA LEU A 158 15.79 -13.03 -15.22
C LEU A 158 15.08 -11.66 -15.20
N GLU A 159 13.85 -11.57 -15.69
CA GLU A 159 13.04 -10.35 -15.64
C GLU A 159 12.71 -9.94 -14.20
N SER A 160 12.43 -10.90 -13.33
CA SER A 160 12.24 -10.67 -11.89
C SER A 160 13.52 -10.17 -11.23
N PHE A 161 14.67 -10.76 -11.58
CA PHE A 161 15.98 -10.31 -11.11
C PHE A 161 16.30 -8.88 -11.59
N ILE A 162 16.09 -8.57 -12.87
CA ILE A 162 16.29 -7.22 -13.44
C ILE A 162 15.39 -6.22 -12.71
N SER A 163 14.10 -6.51 -12.55
CA SER A 163 13.14 -5.66 -11.85
C SER A 163 13.55 -5.41 -10.39
N SER A 164 14.07 -6.45 -9.72
CA SER A 164 14.59 -6.33 -8.35
C SER A 164 15.87 -5.47 -8.25
N LYS A 165 16.73 -5.55 -9.27
CA LYS A 165 17.99 -4.79 -9.35
C LYS A 165 17.75 -3.33 -9.73
N GLU A 166 16.77 -3.06 -10.58
CA GLU A 166 16.31 -1.71 -10.90
C GLU A 166 15.63 -1.05 -9.69
N ARG A 167 14.82 -1.80 -8.93
CA ARG A 167 14.30 -1.36 -7.62
C ARG A 167 15.43 -1.07 -6.61
N LYS A 168 16.43 -1.94 -6.51
CA LYS A 168 17.60 -1.75 -5.63
C LYS A 168 18.54 -0.61 -6.06
N LYS A 169 18.47 -0.15 -7.31
CA LYS A 169 19.30 0.95 -7.83
C LYS A 169 18.75 2.34 -7.53
N ARG A 170 17.46 2.48 -7.20
CA ARG A 170 16.89 3.76 -6.79
C ARG A 170 17.08 3.90 -5.29
N GLU A 171 17.88 4.87 -4.86
CA GLU A 171 17.88 5.28 -3.45
C GLU A 171 16.44 5.66 -3.06
N PRO A 172 15.94 5.20 -1.89
CA PRO A 172 14.60 5.54 -1.46
C PRO A 172 14.46 7.06 -1.39
N ARG A 173 13.39 7.58 -1.99
CA ARG A 173 13.14 9.02 -1.99
C ARG A 173 12.80 9.48 -0.58
N ILE A 174 13.31 10.64 -0.19
CA ILE A 174 12.95 11.26 1.09
C ILE A 174 11.47 11.66 1.03
N CYS A 175 10.75 11.41 2.11
CA CYS A 175 9.36 11.82 2.28
C CYS A 175 9.29 13.05 3.18
N TYR A 176 8.66 14.11 2.69
CA TYR A 176 8.50 15.37 3.40
C TYR A 176 7.03 15.62 3.72
N ILE A 177 6.73 16.22 4.87
CA ILE A 177 5.52 17.01 5.06
C ILE A 177 5.79 18.39 4.48
N SER A 178 5.25 18.65 3.29
CA SER A 178 5.41 19.91 2.57
C SER A 178 4.42 20.99 3.02
N GLY A 179 3.32 20.62 3.68
CA GLY A 179 2.39 21.57 4.26
C GLY A 179 1.45 20.90 5.26
N LEU A 180 1.03 21.67 6.27
CA LEU A 180 0.11 21.26 7.33
C LEU A 180 -1.11 22.18 7.36
N GLY A 181 -2.28 21.59 7.56
CA GLY A 181 -3.54 22.30 7.67
C GLY A 181 -4.44 21.67 8.72
N THR A 182 -5.27 22.48 9.36
CA THR A 182 -6.19 22.03 10.41
C THR A 182 -7.52 22.74 10.28
N TYR A 183 -8.56 22.13 10.83
CA TYR A 183 -9.87 22.72 10.97
C TYR A 183 -10.53 22.19 12.24
N VAL A 184 -11.21 23.06 12.97
CA VAL A 184 -12.09 22.68 14.07
C VAL A 184 -13.42 23.43 13.94
N PRO A 185 -14.56 22.82 14.33
CA PRO A 185 -15.85 23.50 14.33
C PRO A 185 -15.88 24.75 15.22
N GLU A 186 -16.77 25.69 14.88
CA GLU A 186 -16.93 26.94 15.65
C GLU A 186 -17.67 26.75 16.98
N THR A 187 -18.52 25.72 17.09
CA THR A 187 -19.33 25.48 18.30
C THR A 187 -18.43 25.06 19.46
N VAL A 188 -18.28 25.93 20.45
CA VAL A 188 -17.51 25.65 21.66
C VAL A 188 -18.41 25.06 22.73
N ILE A 189 -17.98 23.94 23.30
CA ILE A 189 -18.61 23.29 24.45
C ILE A 189 -17.63 23.40 25.61
N THR A 190 -17.97 24.20 26.62
CA THR A 190 -17.12 24.31 27.81
C THR A 190 -17.45 23.20 28.82
N ASN A 191 -16.76 23.17 29.94
CA ASN A 191 -17.05 22.19 30.99
C ASN A 191 -18.39 22.45 31.70
N ASP A 192 -18.86 23.70 31.74
CA ASP A 192 -20.12 24.12 32.39
C ASP A 192 -21.33 23.32 31.87
N TYR A 193 -21.38 23.08 30.57
CA TYR A 193 -22.40 22.29 29.88
C TYR A 193 -22.55 20.89 30.50
N PHE A 194 -21.44 20.26 30.90
CA PHE A 194 -21.50 18.92 31.48
C PHE A 194 -21.91 18.93 32.93
N SER A 195 -21.73 20.03 33.66
CA SER A 195 -22.27 20.15 35.01
C SER A 195 -23.80 20.22 35.00
N ASP A 196 -24.42 20.78 33.95
CA ASP A 196 -25.87 20.75 33.78
C ASP A 196 -26.40 19.36 33.41
N VAL A 197 -25.67 18.63 32.54
CA VAL A 197 -26.08 17.31 32.05
C VAL A 197 -25.76 16.20 33.06
N LEU A 198 -24.68 16.36 33.83
CA LEU A 198 -24.16 15.42 34.82
C LEU A 198 -23.94 16.17 36.16
N PRO A 199 -24.99 16.38 36.98
CA PRO A 199 -24.95 17.26 38.17
C PRO A 199 -23.87 16.92 39.21
N ASP A 200 -23.39 15.67 39.22
CA ASP A 200 -22.33 15.21 40.12
C ASP A 200 -20.90 15.44 39.58
N ILE A 201 -20.76 16.04 38.39
CA ILE A 201 -19.48 16.27 37.72
C ILE A 201 -19.28 17.78 37.55
N SER A 202 -18.38 18.35 38.34
CA SER A 202 -18.03 19.78 38.24
C SER A 202 -16.99 20.05 37.16
N GLU A 203 -16.89 21.31 36.75
CA GLU A 203 -15.86 21.77 35.82
C GLU A 203 -14.44 21.49 36.34
N GLU A 204 -14.19 21.77 37.62
CA GLU A 204 -12.89 21.53 38.25
C GLU A 204 -12.54 20.05 38.27
N TYR A 205 -13.54 19.17 38.41
CA TYR A 205 -13.32 17.74 38.30
C TYR A 205 -12.84 17.35 36.90
N ILE A 206 -13.53 17.83 35.85
CA ILE A 206 -13.19 17.53 34.45
C ILE A 206 -11.78 18.00 34.15
N GLU A 207 -11.45 19.25 34.46
CA GLU A 207 -10.11 19.80 34.25
C GLU A 207 -9.04 19.01 35.01
N LYS A 208 -9.30 18.66 36.27
CA LYS A 208 -8.34 17.93 37.11
C LYS A 208 -8.03 16.54 36.56
N VAL A 209 -9.03 15.81 36.07
CA VAL A 209 -8.84 14.41 35.63
C VAL A 209 -8.41 14.29 34.16
N THR A 210 -8.73 15.28 33.32
CA THR A 210 -8.47 15.23 31.87
C THR A 210 -7.45 16.26 31.39
N GLY A 211 -7.46 17.45 31.97
CA GLY A 211 -6.79 18.65 31.46
C GLY A 211 -7.60 19.41 30.39
N ILE A 212 -8.84 19.01 30.11
CA ILE A 212 -9.72 19.60 29.08
C ILE A 212 -10.52 20.76 29.70
N LYS A 213 -10.53 21.92 29.04
CA LYS A 213 -11.35 23.08 29.42
C LYS A 213 -12.55 23.23 28.50
N GLU A 214 -12.31 23.04 27.21
CA GLU A 214 -13.33 23.09 26.18
C GLU A 214 -13.06 22.07 25.08
N ARG A 215 -14.10 21.84 24.28
CA ARG A 215 -14.04 21.03 23.06
C ARG A 215 -14.92 21.64 21.97
N LYS A 216 -14.68 21.28 20.72
CA LYS A 216 -15.43 21.79 19.57
C LYS A 216 -16.37 20.73 19.04
N TYR A 217 -17.64 21.08 18.78
CA TYR A 217 -18.62 20.17 18.17
C TYR A 217 -19.06 20.61 16.79
N LEU A 218 -19.12 19.68 15.83
CA LEU A 218 -19.74 19.96 14.54
C LEU A 218 -21.24 20.19 14.68
N THR A 219 -21.77 21.02 13.80
CA THR A 219 -23.21 21.25 13.66
C THR A 219 -23.87 20.17 12.80
N ASP A 220 -25.21 20.12 12.78
CA ASP A 220 -25.98 19.23 11.91
C ASP A 220 -25.82 19.48 10.41
N SER A 221 -25.29 20.64 10.03
CA SER A 221 -24.97 20.98 8.65
C SER A 221 -23.59 20.51 8.19
N GLN A 222 -22.75 19.98 9.08
CA GLN A 222 -21.38 19.60 8.76
C GLN A 222 -21.17 18.09 8.91
N THR A 223 -20.32 17.53 8.05
CA THR A 223 -19.89 16.12 8.12
C THR A 223 -18.40 15.99 8.43
N THR A 224 -17.95 14.76 8.68
CA THR A 224 -16.52 14.44 8.86
C THR A 224 -15.71 14.80 7.63
N SER A 225 -16.23 14.56 6.43
CA SER A 225 -15.56 14.97 5.19
C SER A 225 -15.51 16.48 5.00
N ASP A 226 -16.50 17.26 5.46
CA ASP A 226 -16.44 18.74 5.39
C ASP A 226 -15.27 19.29 6.19
N MET A 227 -15.09 18.82 7.43
CA MET A 227 -13.93 19.20 8.25
C MET A 227 -12.61 18.79 7.58
N GLY A 228 -12.58 17.60 6.98
CA GLY A 228 -11.43 17.10 6.24
C GLY A 228 -11.08 17.94 5.01
N VAL A 229 -12.08 18.48 4.30
CA VAL A 229 -11.89 19.39 3.16
C VAL A 229 -11.25 20.70 3.59
N GLU A 230 -11.73 21.30 4.68
CA GLU A 230 -11.16 22.56 5.17
C GLU A 230 -9.71 22.39 5.65
N ALA A 231 -9.42 21.32 6.39
CA ALA A 231 -8.05 20.98 6.77
C ALA A 231 -7.16 20.72 5.54
N ALA A 232 -7.69 20.03 4.52
CA ALA A 232 -6.96 19.76 3.28
C ALA A 232 -6.66 21.03 2.47
N ARG A 233 -7.62 21.96 2.36
CA ARG A 233 -7.42 23.27 1.72
C ARG A 233 -6.31 24.05 2.40
N ALA A 234 -6.31 24.07 3.73
CA ALA A 234 -5.26 24.72 4.51
C ALA A 234 -3.88 24.05 4.29
N ALA A 235 -3.82 22.72 4.24
CA ALA A 235 -2.58 21.98 4.00
C ALA A 235 -2.02 22.21 2.59
N LEU A 236 -2.89 22.22 1.56
CA LEU A 236 -2.54 22.55 0.18
C LEU A 236 -2.00 23.98 0.07
N SER A 237 -2.68 24.94 0.69
CA SER A 237 -2.23 26.34 0.73
C SER A 237 -0.88 26.46 1.43
N SER A 238 -0.68 25.76 2.55
CA SER A 238 0.60 25.74 3.28
C SER A 238 1.73 25.12 2.45
N ALA A 239 1.42 24.14 1.59
CA ALA A 239 2.38 23.49 0.71
C ALA A 239 2.64 24.26 -0.59
N GLY A 240 1.90 25.33 -0.86
CA GLY A 240 1.93 26.02 -2.15
C GLY A 240 1.50 25.13 -3.33
N LYS A 241 0.60 24.17 -3.09
CA LYS A 241 0.12 23.20 -4.09
C LYS A 241 -1.37 23.39 -4.38
N GLU A 242 -1.76 23.04 -5.59
CA GLU A 242 -3.16 22.99 -5.99
C GLU A 242 -3.74 21.59 -5.81
N ALA A 243 -5.07 21.48 -5.75
CA ALA A 243 -5.77 20.20 -5.62
C ALA A 243 -5.37 19.21 -6.76
N ARG A 244 -5.13 19.72 -7.98
CA ARG A 244 -4.70 18.92 -9.14
C ARG A 244 -3.32 18.26 -8.98
N ASP A 245 -2.51 18.72 -8.05
CA ASP A 245 -1.16 18.19 -7.83
C ASP A 245 -1.17 16.91 -6.97
N ILE A 246 -2.29 16.61 -6.31
CA ILE A 246 -2.47 15.45 -5.45
C ILE A 246 -2.78 14.21 -6.27
N GLN A 247 -2.09 13.10 -5.94
CA GLN A 247 -2.18 11.84 -6.69
C GLN A 247 -2.81 10.71 -5.87
N MET A 248 -3.06 10.93 -4.57
CA MET A 248 -3.73 10.00 -3.67
C MET A 248 -4.29 10.74 -2.46
N ILE A 249 -5.43 10.29 -1.95
CA ILE A 249 -5.99 10.73 -0.66
C ILE A 249 -6.11 9.54 0.27
N ILE A 250 -5.56 9.68 1.48
CA ILE A 250 -5.75 8.72 2.58
C ILE A 250 -6.42 9.47 3.73
N LEU A 251 -7.60 9.03 4.14
CA LEU A 251 -8.29 9.57 5.31
C LEU A 251 -8.22 8.59 6.49
N ALA A 252 -7.65 9.01 7.61
CA ALA A 252 -7.77 8.33 8.88
C ALA A 252 -9.03 8.82 9.61
N THR A 253 -10.02 7.94 9.79
CA THR A 253 -11.24 8.25 10.54
C THR A 253 -11.90 6.99 11.09
N THR A 254 -12.52 7.08 12.27
CA THR A 254 -13.47 6.07 12.78
C THR A 254 -14.91 6.56 12.74
N THR A 255 -15.12 7.77 12.22
CA THR A 255 -16.42 8.44 12.12
C THR A 255 -16.72 8.88 10.69
N PRO A 256 -16.64 7.97 9.68
CA PRO A 256 -16.90 8.35 8.30
C PRO A 256 -18.34 8.85 8.14
N ASP A 257 -18.57 9.68 7.11
CA ASP A 257 -19.89 10.24 6.77
C ASP A 257 -20.95 9.14 6.62
N MET A 258 -20.53 7.98 6.08
CA MET A 258 -21.34 6.77 5.94
C MET A 258 -20.44 5.52 5.84
N PRO A 259 -20.98 4.31 6.04
CA PRO A 259 -20.18 3.07 5.92
C PRO A 259 -19.63 2.80 4.52
N LEU A 260 -20.32 3.28 3.48
CA LEU A 260 -19.93 3.16 2.08
C LEU A 260 -20.66 4.25 1.26
N PRO A 261 -19.96 5.00 0.38
CA PRO A 261 -18.52 4.97 0.08
C PRO A 261 -17.63 5.59 1.17
N ALA A 262 -16.32 5.47 0.99
CA ALA A 262 -15.30 6.10 1.83
C ALA A 262 -15.44 7.64 1.84
N SER A 263 -15.19 8.27 2.99
CA SER A 263 -15.24 9.72 3.16
C SER A 263 -14.09 10.43 2.46
N ALA A 264 -12.96 9.76 2.20
CA ALA A 264 -11.90 10.24 1.32
C ALA A 264 -12.41 10.53 -0.10
N CYS A 265 -13.37 9.75 -0.62
CA CYS A 265 -13.99 10.02 -1.93
C CYS A 265 -14.85 11.29 -1.90
N ALA A 266 -15.52 11.57 -0.77
CA ALA A 266 -16.24 12.83 -0.59
C ALA A 266 -15.27 14.03 -0.54
N ILE A 267 -14.13 13.89 0.15
CA ILE A 267 -13.06 14.91 0.15
C ILE A 267 -12.54 15.14 -1.28
N GLN A 268 -12.24 14.07 -2.02
CA GLN A 268 -11.82 14.12 -3.43
C GLN A 268 -12.80 14.93 -4.28
N GLN A 269 -14.10 14.60 -4.19
CA GLN A 269 -15.17 15.27 -4.92
C GLN A 269 -15.26 16.75 -4.56
N LYS A 270 -15.25 17.09 -3.26
CA LYS A 270 -15.38 18.48 -2.75
C LYS A 270 -14.16 19.35 -3.05
N LEU A 271 -12.97 18.74 -3.20
CA LEU A 271 -11.75 19.42 -3.66
C LEU A 271 -11.67 19.54 -5.20
N GLY A 272 -12.58 18.89 -5.94
CA GLY A 272 -12.57 18.89 -7.40
C GLY A 272 -11.41 18.11 -8.02
N ILE A 273 -10.87 17.12 -7.28
CA ILE A 273 -9.75 16.31 -7.77
C ILE A 273 -10.30 15.19 -8.66
N PRO A 274 -9.78 15.01 -9.90
CA PRO A 274 -10.29 14.02 -10.84
C PRO A 274 -9.82 12.60 -10.46
N LYS A 275 -9.39 11.78 -11.42
CA LYS A 275 -9.18 10.33 -11.25
C LYS A 275 -7.90 10.01 -10.45
N ILE A 276 -8.03 9.89 -9.12
CA ILE A 276 -6.99 9.41 -8.22
C ILE A 276 -7.56 8.37 -7.23
N PRO A 277 -6.73 7.51 -6.62
CA PRO A 277 -7.14 6.69 -5.48
C PRO A 277 -7.49 7.57 -4.28
N ALA A 278 -8.62 7.28 -3.64
CA ALA A 278 -9.07 7.87 -2.40
C ALA A 278 -9.67 6.78 -1.52
N PHE A 279 -9.17 6.62 -0.28
CA PHE A 279 -9.66 5.58 0.64
C PHE A 279 -9.49 5.98 2.10
N ASP A 280 -10.31 5.34 2.94
CA ASP A 280 -10.28 5.52 4.38
C ASP A 280 -9.46 4.40 5.04
N ILE A 281 -8.85 4.71 6.19
CA ILE A 281 -8.30 3.73 7.11
C ILE A 281 -8.89 3.94 8.50
N ALA A 282 -9.18 2.84 9.19
CA ALA A 282 -9.70 2.84 10.56
C ALA A 282 -8.66 2.22 11.50
N ALA A 283 -7.84 3.06 12.14
CA ALA A 283 -6.88 2.66 13.18
C ALA A 283 -6.96 3.61 14.39
N ALA A 284 -8.19 4.04 14.71
CA ALA A 284 -8.54 4.88 15.86
C ALA A 284 -7.58 6.06 16.06
N CYS A 285 -7.22 6.36 17.31
CA CYS A 285 -6.35 7.48 17.66
C CYS A 285 -4.93 7.42 17.03
N SER A 286 -4.47 6.23 16.62
CA SER A 286 -3.20 6.07 15.89
C SER A 286 -3.32 6.24 14.38
N GLY A 287 -4.54 6.45 13.87
CA GLY A 287 -4.86 6.44 12.46
C GLY A 287 -4.02 7.39 11.61
N TRP A 288 -3.76 8.61 12.09
CA TRP A 288 -2.98 9.56 11.29
C TRP A 288 -1.54 9.10 11.06
N ILE A 289 -0.86 8.55 12.09
CA ILE A 289 0.50 8.01 11.92
C ILE A 289 0.50 6.76 11.03
N TYR A 290 -0.54 5.91 11.12
CA TYR A 290 -0.73 4.80 10.18
C TYR A 290 -0.88 5.29 8.74
N ALA A 291 -1.66 6.35 8.51
CA ALA A 291 -1.85 6.95 7.20
C ALA A 291 -0.54 7.55 6.66
N LEU A 292 0.24 8.23 7.53
CA LEU A 292 1.58 8.72 7.20
C LEU A 292 2.51 7.57 6.78
N PHE A 293 2.52 6.46 7.51
CA PHE A 293 3.33 5.29 7.16
C PHE A 293 2.98 4.77 5.77
N ILE A 294 1.69 4.56 5.49
CA ILE A 294 1.22 4.06 4.19
C ILE A 294 1.60 5.02 3.07
N ALA A 295 1.34 6.31 3.24
CA ALA A 295 1.70 7.34 2.26
C ALA A 295 3.22 7.44 2.04
N GLN A 296 4.01 7.39 3.11
CA GLN A 296 5.47 7.39 3.05
C GLN A 296 5.97 6.26 2.16
N LYS A 297 5.41 5.05 2.27
CA LYS A 297 5.86 3.91 1.43
C LYS A 297 5.55 4.13 -0.05
N PHE A 298 4.47 4.81 -0.41
CA PHE A 298 4.21 5.19 -1.80
C PHE A 298 5.17 6.27 -2.32
N ILE A 299 5.57 7.22 -1.47
CA ILE A 299 6.57 8.25 -1.81
C ILE A 299 7.96 7.62 -1.99
N GLU A 300 8.43 6.86 -1.01
CA GLU A 300 9.77 6.24 -1.00
C GLU A 300 9.98 5.30 -2.20
N THR A 301 8.94 4.58 -2.60
CA THR A 301 9.00 3.59 -3.70
C THR A 301 8.94 4.18 -5.10
N GLY A 302 8.69 5.49 -5.24
CA GLY A 302 8.55 6.09 -6.57
C GLY A 302 7.13 6.13 -7.13
N THR A 303 6.12 5.65 -6.37
CA THR A 303 4.76 5.45 -6.91
C THR A 303 4.00 6.76 -7.09
N TYR A 304 4.07 7.64 -6.08
CA TYR A 304 3.45 8.97 -6.11
C TYR A 304 4.43 10.03 -5.61
N ASN A 305 4.23 11.28 -6.01
CA ASN A 305 5.04 12.44 -5.63
C ASN A 305 4.34 13.33 -4.62
N ASN A 306 3.01 13.44 -4.67
CA ASN A 306 2.22 14.21 -3.71
C ASN A 306 1.01 13.41 -3.24
N ILE A 307 0.89 13.20 -1.93
CA ILE A 307 -0.20 12.47 -1.30
C ILE A 307 -0.81 13.35 -0.23
N LEU A 308 -2.14 13.45 -0.23
CA LEU A 308 -2.88 14.14 0.81
C LEU A 308 -3.25 13.13 1.91
N VAL A 309 -2.74 13.34 3.12
CA VAL A 309 -3.06 12.53 4.30
C VAL A 309 -3.93 13.37 5.22
N VAL A 310 -5.16 12.93 5.45
CA VAL A 310 -6.15 13.62 6.28
C VAL A 310 -6.46 12.76 7.51
N ALA A 311 -6.65 13.38 8.67
CA ALA A 311 -7.39 12.81 9.78
C ALA A 311 -8.56 13.72 10.11
N SER A 312 -9.76 13.17 10.20
CA SER A 312 -10.97 13.95 10.51
C SER A 312 -11.91 13.11 11.34
N GLU A 313 -12.37 13.67 12.46
CA GLU A 313 -13.14 12.92 13.45
C GLU A 313 -14.32 13.74 13.99
N ALA A 314 -15.51 13.16 13.87
CA ALA A 314 -16.79 13.63 14.40
C ALA A 314 -17.18 12.82 15.66
N MET A 315 -16.27 12.73 16.63
CA MET A 315 -16.42 11.88 17.83
C MET A 315 -17.68 12.20 18.62
N SER A 316 -18.12 13.46 18.62
CA SER A 316 -19.30 13.94 19.32
C SER A 316 -20.59 13.24 18.91
N ARG A 317 -20.69 12.78 17.64
CA ARG A 317 -21.86 12.11 17.06
C ARG A 317 -22.18 10.76 17.69
N PHE A 318 -21.17 10.12 18.26
CA PHE A 318 -21.30 8.80 18.89
C PHE A 318 -20.91 8.83 20.38
N THR A 319 -20.87 10.02 20.98
CA THR A 319 -20.63 10.18 22.43
C THR A 319 -21.96 10.24 23.17
N ASP A 320 -22.19 9.33 24.12
CA ASP A 320 -23.31 9.46 25.05
C ASP A 320 -23.04 10.61 26.01
N LYS A 321 -23.86 11.67 25.94
CA LYS A 321 -23.72 12.84 26.82
C LYS A 321 -24.04 12.54 28.28
N LYS A 322 -24.67 11.40 28.56
CA LYS A 322 -25.00 10.93 29.91
C LYS A 322 -23.97 9.94 30.46
N ASP A 323 -23.02 9.48 29.66
CA ASP A 323 -21.97 8.59 30.13
C ASP A 323 -20.91 9.35 30.93
N ARG A 324 -20.81 9.02 32.22
CA ARG A 324 -19.92 9.71 33.17
C ARG A 324 -18.44 9.49 32.87
N ALA A 325 -18.08 8.49 32.06
CA ALA A 325 -16.69 8.19 31.75
C ALA A 325 -16.20 8.92 30.50
N THR A 326 -17.07 9.15 29.51
CA THR A 326 -16.68 9.62 28.17
C THR A 326 -17.31 10.93 27.73
N ALA A 327 -18.44 11.36 28.32
CA ALA A 327 -19.22 12.50 27.83
C ALA A 327 -18.39 13.77 27.58
N PHE A 328 -17.48 14.06 28.50
CA PHE A 328 -16.62 15.26 28.48
C PHE A 328 -15.24 15.04 27.83
N LEU A 329 -14.93 13.86 27.28
CA LEU A 329 -13.60 13.59 26.74
C LEU A 329 -13.44 14.10 25.30
N PHE A 330 -14.40 13.78 24.46
CA PHE A 330 -14.22 13.88 23.02
C PHE A 330 -14.58 15.25 22.47
N GLY A 331 -13.79 15.70 21.50
CA GLY A 331 -14.09 16.82 20.62
C GLY A 331 -13.98 16.41 19.16
N ASP A 332 -14.41 17.31 18.29
CA ASP A 332 -14.39 17.11 16.85
C ASP A 332 -13.30 17.98 16.22
N GLY A 333 -12.72 17.50 15.13
CA GLY A 333 -11.72 18.26 14.40
C GLY A 333 -11.07 17.47 13.28
N ALA A 334 -10.27 18.19 12.49
CA ALA A 334 -9.52 17.65 11.38
C ALA A 334 -8.12 18.24 11.28
N GLY A 335 -7.20 17.44 10.76
CA GLY A 335 -5.86 17.85 10.38
C GLY A 335 -5.43 17.14 9.11
N ALA A 336 -4.62 17.81 8.29
CA ALA A 336 -4.15 17.30 7.02
C ALA A 336 -2.68 17.65 6.80
N ALA A 337 -1.99 16.77 6.08
CA ALA A 337 -0.63 16.96 5.60
C ALA A 337 -0.54 16.65 4.11
N VAL A 338 0.22 17.46 3.38
CA VAL A 338 0.64 17.12 2.02
C VAL A 338 2.03 16.49 2.09
N LEU A 339 2.09 15.18 1.85
CA LEU A 339 3.35 14.46 1.76
C LEU A 339 3.93 14.63 0.36
N SER A 340 5.21 14.96 0.27
CA SER A 340 5.89 15.17 -1.02
C SER A 340 7.24 14.46 -1.10
N SER A 341 7.62 14.04 -2.31
CA SER A 341 8.99 13.55 -2.61
C SER A 341 9.99 14.66 -2.94
N ASP A 342 9.50 15.88 -3.13
CA ASP A 342 10.30 17.02 -3.60
C ASP A 342 9.81 18.31 -2.91
N SER A 343 10.39 18.59 -1.74
CA SER A 343 10.14 19.83 -0.99
C SER A 343 11.29 20.11 -0.02
N ASP A 344 11.33 21.33 0.52
CA ASP A 344 12.18 21.72 1.65
C ASP A 344 11.47 21.69 3.01
N GLY A 345 10.33 20.98 3.07
CA GLY A 345 9.50 20.81 4.27
C GLY A 345 10.10 19.84 5.30
N HIS A 346 9.25 19.32 6.18
CA HIS A 346 9.69 18.54 7.33
C HIS A 346 9.91 17.07 6.97
N ILE A 347 11.05 16.49 7.32
CA ILE A 347 11.40 15.11 6.92
C ILE A 347 10.71 14.10 7.83
N ILE A 348 9.95 13.19 7.22
CA ILE A 348 9.45 11.98 7.88
C ILE A 348 10.54 10.92 7.78
N SER A 349 11.19 10.61 8.90
CA SER A 349 12.26 9.61 8.95
C SER A 349 11.67 8.21 9.15
N ASP A 350 11.73 7.66 10.36
CA ASP A 350 11.19 6.33 10.65
C ASP A 350 9.79 6.44 11.25
N ILE A 351 8.88 5.58 10.79
CA ILE A 351 7.58 5.35 11.42
C ILE A 351 7.46 3.86 11.76
N SER A 352 7.15 3.58 13.03
CA SER A 352 6.73 2.28 13.54
C SER A 352 5.21 2.25 13.71
N ILE A 353 4.58 1.17 13.26
CA ILE A 353 3.17 0.86 13.50
C ILE A 353 3.05 -0.56 14.04
N SER A 354 2.15 -0.80 14.99
CA SER A 354 1.93 -2.12 15.61
C SER A 354 0.57 -2.20 16.32
N GLY A 355 0.12 -3.39 16.66
CA GLY A 355 -1.16 -3.60 17.35
C GLY A 355 -1.08 -4.72 18.39
N ASP A 356 -2.04 -4.70 19.31
CA ASP A 356 -2.21 -5.70 20.36
C ASP A 356 -3.69 -6.06 20.50
N SER A 357 -4.04 -7.27 20.09
CA SER A 357 -5.42 -7.77 20.12
C SER A 357 -5.96 -7.97 21.53
N ALA A 358 -5.10 -8.03 22.56
CA ALA A 358 -5.52 -8.20 23.95
C ALA A 358 -6.40 -7.04 24.45
N GLY A 359 -6.34 -5.87 23.79
CA GLY A 359 -7.15 -4.71 24.14
C GLY A 359 -8.31 -4.40 23.18
N TYR A 360 -8.74 -5.37 22.37
CA TYR A 360 -9.84 -5.21 21.40
C TYR A 360 -11.14 -4.69 22.03
N ASP A 361 -11.46 -5.13 23.25
CA ASP A 361 -12.70 -4.79 23.95
C ASP A 361 -12.56 -3.63 24.96
N ILE A 362 -11.43 -2.91 24.95
CA ILE A 362 -11.21 -1.78 25.86
C ILE A 362 -12.00 -0.55 25.41
N ILE A 363 -12.02 -0.28 24.10
CA ILE A 363 -12.77 0.82 23.50
C ILE A 363 -13.48 0.29 22.26
N TYR A 364 -14.80 0.43 22.21
CA TYR A 364 -15.59 0.00 21.05
C TYR A 364 -16.90 0.76 20.94
N ARG A 365 -17.52 0.67 19.76
CA ARG A 365 -18.94 0.96 19.54
C ARG A 365 -19.57 -0.31 19.00
N LYS A 366 -20.58 -0.83 19.68
CA LYS A 366 -21.06 -2.20 19.42
C LYS A 366 -22.03 -2.26 18.26
N ALA A 367 -22.95 -1.29 18.17
CA ALA A 367 -23.97 -1.21 17.14
C ALA A 367 -23.54 -0.34 15.95
N GLY A 368 -24.09 -0.64 14.78
CA GLY A 368 -23.87 0.11 13.53
C GLY A 368 -22.87 -0.54 12.58
N GLY A 369 -22.09 -1.52 13.05
CA GLY A 369 -21.28 -2.40 12.22
C GLY A 369 -22.04 -3.64 11.74
N ALA A 370 -21.39 -4.48 10.93
CA ALA A 370 -21.99 -5.69 10.39
C ALA A 370 -22.34 -6.76 11.45
N SER A 371 -21.62 -6.79 12.59
CA SER A 371 -21.91 -7.72 13.69
C SER A 371 -23.19 -7.38 14.46
N LEU A 372 -23.59 -6.11 14.45
CA LEU A 372 -24.86 -5.64 15.03
C LEU A 372 -25.43 -4.50 14.17
N PRO A 373 -26.09 -4.85 13.04
CA PRO A 373 -26.59 -3.88 12.07
C PRO A 373 -27.68 -2.97 12.64
N LEU A 374 -27.78 -1.75 12.12
CA LEU A 374 -28.90 -0.84 12.43
C LEU A 374 -30.24 -1.51 12.09
N GLY A 375 -31.26 -1.29 12.93
CA GLY A 375 -32.57 -1.93 12.81
C GLY A 375 -32.68 -3.31 13.47
N SER A 376 -31.57 -3.87 13.97
CA SER A 376 -31.58 -5.04 14.85
C SER A 376 -32.06 -4.67 16.26
N ASN A 377 -32.23 -5.68 17.13
CA ASN A 377 -32.49 -5.43 18.56
C ASN A 377 -31.22 -4.91 19.24
N ILE A 378 -31.05 -3.58 19.26
CA ILE A 378 -29.91 -2.87 19.84
C ILE A 378 -30.27 -2.46 21.27
N SER A 379 -29.38 -2.73 22.24
CA SER A 379 -29.59 -2.28 23.61
C SER A 379 -29.27 -0.79 23.73
N PRO A 380 -30.00 0.00 24.53
CA PRO A 380 -29.66 1.40 24.76
C PRO A 380 -28.20 1.55 25.21
N GLY A 381 -27.43 2.36 24.51
CA GLY A 381 -26.01 2.58 24.80
C GLY A 381 -25.06 1.89 23.81
N ASP A 382 -25.50 0.81 23.16
CA ASP A 382 -24.67 0.05 22.21
C ASP A 382 -24.30 0.90 20.96
N GLU A 383 -25.07 1.96 20.69
CA GLU A 383 -24.84 2.93 19.61
C GLU A 383 -23.77 3.98 19.91
N TYR A 384 -23.28 4.09 21.15
CA TYR A 384 -22.27 5.06 21.57
C TYR A 384 -20.91 4.41 21.84
N TRP A 385 -19.89 5.25 22.05
CA TRP A 385 -18.59 4.81 22.51
C TRP A 385 -18.66 4.21 23.91
N PHE A 386 -18.17 2.99 24.06
CA PHE A 386 -17.80 2.41 25.33
C PHE A 386 -16.29 2.53 25.54
N MET A 387 -15.87 2.84 26.77
CA MET A 387 -14.47 2.80 27.17
C MET A 387 -14.28 2.29 28.60
N ASP A 388 -13.49 1.24 28.76
CA ASP A 388 -12.94 0.86 30.07
C ASP A 388 -11.71 1.72 30.39
N GLY A 389 -11.94 2.85 31.07
CA GLY A 389 -10.87 3.81 31.40
C GLY A 389 -9.76 3.22 32.30
N GLY A 390 -10.06 2.20 33.11
CA GLY A 390 -9.09 1.57 34.00
C GLY A 390 -8.12 0.67 33.24
N ARG A 391 -8.65 -0.20 32.37
CA ARG A 391 -7.83 -1.01 31.46
C ARG A 391 -7.09 -0.12 30.47
N MET A 392 -7.77 0.88 29.88
CA MET A 392 -7.14 1.80 28.93
C MET A 392 -5.97 2.57 29.55
N PHE A 393 -6.11 3.07 30.78
CA PHE A 393 -5.02 3.81 31.43
C PHE A 393 -3.75 2.96 31.57
N ARG A 394 -3.89 1.70 32.01
CA ARG A 394 -2.74 0.79 32.20
C ARG A 394 -2.09 0.46 30.86
N SER A 395 -2.88 -0.04 29.90
CA SER A 395 -2.38 -0.39 28.58
C SER A 395 -1.74 0.81 27.87
N ALA A 396 -2.38 1.99 27.92
CA ALA A 396 -1.82 3.20 27.31
C ALA A 396 -0.46 3.59 27.89
N VAL A 397 -0.30 3.58 29.23
CA VAL A 397 0.98 3.96 29.85
C VAL A 397 2.09 3.02 29.41
N ASP A 398 1.82 1.73 29.31
CA ASP A 398 2.81 0.73 28.88
C ASP A 398 3.12 0.91 27.39
N THR A 399 2.11 0.89 26.53
CA THR A 399 2.26 0.99 25.07
C THR A 399 2.89 2.32 24.62
N PHE A 400 2.50 3.46 25.21
CA PHE A 400 3.16 4.75 24.91
C PHE A 400 4.64 4.72 25.30
N SER A 401 4.98 4.14 26.44
CA SER A 401 6.38 4.09 26.88
C SER A 401 7.22 3.23 25.94
N GLU A 402 6.68 2.09 25.53
CA GLU A 402 7.32 1.16 24.60
C GLU A 402 7.54 1.80 23.23
N ILE A 403 6.51 2.37 22.60
CA ILE A 403 6.63 2.94 21.25
C ILE A 403 7.56 4.16 21.22
N ILE A 404 7.59 4.97 22.28
CA ILE A 404 8.53 6.11 22.38
C ILE A 404 9.97 5.62 22.44
N VAL A 405 10.24 4.59 23.23
CA VAL A 405 11.59 4.00 23.33
C VAL A 405 11.98 3.32 22.02
N GLU A 406 11.09 2.52 21.44
CA GLU A 406 11.31 1.81 20.18
C GLU A 406 11.66 2.77 19.03
N VAL A 407 10.90 3.86 18.89
CA VAL A 407 11.14 4.87 17.84
C VAL A 407 12.48 5.58 18.04
N ALA A 408 12.84 5.90 19.28
CA ALA A 408 14.13 6.50 19.59
C ALA A 408 15.29 5.54 19.25
N GLU A 409 15.18 4.28 19.65
CA GLU A 409 16.19 3.25 19.37
C GLU A 409 16.34 2.99 17.87
N LYS A 410 15.24 2.86 17.12
CA LYS A 410 15.25 2.64 15.67
C LYS A 410 15.87 3.81 14.90
N SER A 411 15.63 5.04 15.35
CA SER A 411 16.23 6.23 14.75
C SER A 411 17.68 6.47 15.18
N GLY A 412 18.22 5.68 16.12
CA GLY A 412 19.56 5.87 16.67
C GLY A 412 19.69 7.11 17.57
N GLU A 413 18.58 7.68 18.02
CA GLU A 413 18.51 8.89 18.83
C GLU A 413 18.36 8.57 20.31
N LYS A 414 18.89 9.44 21.18
CA LYS A 414 18.55 9.38 22.60
C LYS A 414 17.22 10.06 22.83
N LEU A 415 16.51 9.64 23.88
CA LEU A 415 15.31 10.35 24.33
C LEU A 415 15.60 11.84 24.59
N THR A 416 16.79 12.22 25.03
CA THR A 416 17.12 13.64 25.24
C THR A 416 17.24 14.47 23.95
N ASP A 417 17.38 13.83 22.78
CA ASP A 417 17.70 14.50 21.52
C ASP A 417 16.45 15.08 20.84
N PHE A 418 15.27 14.54 21.14
CA PHE A 418 14.01 15.10 20.64
C PHE A 418 13.65 16.40 21.38
N ARG A 419 13.47 17.47 20.61
CA ARG A 419 13.04 18.79 21.10
C ARG A 419 11.67 18.70 21.77
N TRP A 420 10.73 18.02 21.11
CA TRP A 420 9.35 17.82 21.55
C TRP A 420 8.90 16.39 21.34
N ARG A 421 8.00 15.93 22.20
CA ARG A 421 7.09 14.82 21.95
C ARG A 421 5.74 15.40 21.60
N VAL A 422 5.14 14.94 20.53
CA VAL A 422 3.80 15.34 20.11
C VAL A 422 2.93 14.08 20.13
N PRO A 423 2.42 13.69 21.32
CA PRO A 423 1.62 12.49 21.46
C PRO A 423 0.18 12.74 20.99
N HIS A 424 -0.55 11.65 20.74
CA HIS A 424 -2.01 11.66 20.75
C HIS A 424 -2.52 12.30 22.05
N GLN A 425 -3.43 13.26 21.92
CA GLN A 425 -3.99 14.04 23.01
C GLN A 425 -5.14 13.27 23.70
N ALA A 426 -4.79 12.21 24.43
CA ALA A 426 -5.77 11.35 25.11
C ALA A 426 -6.28 11.96 26.43
N ASN A 427 -5.35 12.18 27.36
CA ASN A 427 -5.54 12.91 28.61
C ASN A 427 -4.17 13.24 29.23
N ARG A 428 -4.11 14.31 30.03
CA ARG A 428 -2.87 14.76 30.68
C ARG A 428 -2.29 13.71 31.65
N ARG A 429 -3.15 12.94 32.33
CA ARG A 429 -2.74 11.99 33.38
C ARG A 429 -1.89 10.84 32.83
N ILE A 430 -2.30 10.22 31.73
CA ILE A 430 -1.55 9.14 31.04
C ILE A 430 -0.18 9.67 30.65
N LEU A 431 -0.12 10.79 29.94
CA LEU A 431 1.12 11.32 29.39
C LEU A 431 2.10 11.77 30.48
N SER A 432 1.60 12.34 31.59
CA SER A 432 2.45 12.65 32.74
C SER A 432 3.04 11.41 33.42
N THR A 433 2.32 10.29 33.37
CA THR A 433 2.79 9.00 33.92
C THR A 433 3.82 8.36 32.99
N VAL A 434 3.58 8.41 31.67
CA VAL A 434 4.54 8.01 30.64
C VAL A 434 5.84 8.79 30.78
N ALA A 435 5.78 10.13 30.88
CA ALA A 435 6.95 11.00 31.04
C ALA A 435 7.83 10.59 32.24
N LYS A 436 7.20 10.31 33.39
CA LYS A 436 7.90 9.79 34.58
C LYS A 436 8.53 8.42 34.33
N LYS A 437 7.79 7.50 33.69
CA LYS A 437 8.25 6.13 33.41
C LYS A 437 9.48 6.12 32.51
N ILE A 438 9.50 6.94 31.46
CA ILE A 438 10.63 7.07 30.53
C ILE A 438 11.69 8.10 30.96
N ARG A 439 11.51 8.72 32.15
CA ARG A 439 12.43 9.73 32.74
C ARG A 439 12.69 10.95 31.85
N VAL A 440 11.66 11.43 31.18
CA VAL A 440 11.69 12.67 30.37
C VAL A 440 10.85 13.75 31.06
N PRO A 441 11.30 15.01 31.15
CA PRO A 441 10.49 16.11 31.68
C PRO A 441 9.16 16.24 30.94
N PHE A 442 8.05 16.41 31.67
CA PHE A 442 6.72 16.49 31.06
C PHE A 442 6.56 17.75 30.19
N GLU A 443 7.34 18.79 30.47
CA GLU A 443 7.42 20.04 29.71
C GLU A 443 8.00 19.84 28.29
N LYS A 444 8.52 18.64 27.99
CA LYS A 444 8.93 18.23 26.64
C LYS A 444 7.82 17.53 25.86
N PHE A 445 6.62 17.39 26.44
CA PHE A 445 5.43 16.90 25.77
C PHE A 445 4.54 18.10 25.42
N PHE A 446 4.29 18.28 24.12
CA PHE A 446 3.39 19.32 23.67
C PHE A 446 1.93 18.91 23.92
N MET A 447 1.14 19.83 24.48
CA MET A 447 -0.23 19.58 24.92
C MET A 447 -1.14 20.74 24.48
N ASN A 448 -2.17 20.43 23.68
CA ASN A 448 -3.24 21.37 23.30
C ASN A 448 -4.64 20.80 23.61
N ILE A 449 -4.72 19.66 24.32
CA ILE A 449 -5.99 19.02 24.68
C ILE A 449 -6.97 19.93 25.44
N HIS A 450 -6.48 21.01 26.05
CA HIS A 450 -7.30 21.95 26.80
C HIS A 450 -8.29 22.73 25.92
N ASP A 451 -7.96 22.95 24.64
CA ASP A 451 -8.74 23.77 23.71
C ASP A 451 -9.67 22.96 22.80
N TYR A 452 -9.41 21.65 22.67
CA TYR A 452 -10.11 20.79 21.70
C TYR A 452 -10.72 19.52 22.30
N GLY A 453 -10.33 19.13 23.51
CA GLY A 453 -10.57 17.79 24.01
C GLY A 453 -9.82 16.73 23.21
N ASN A 454 -10.27 15.48 23.30
CA ASN A 454 -9.72 14.36 22.54
C ASN A 454 -10.38 14.28 21.15
N THR A 455 -9.63 14.67 20.12
CA THR A 455 -10.04 14.64 18.70
C THR A 455 -9.55 13.39 17.95
N SER A 456 -9.33 12.28 18.66
CA SER A 456 -8.89 10.99 18.09
C SER A 456 -7.70 11.16 17.14
N ALA A 457 -7.78 10.66 15.90
CA ALA A 457 -6.71 10.71 14.90
C ALA A 457 -6.29 12.14 14.52
N ALA A 458 -7.18 13.13 14.62
CA ALA A 458 -6.88 14.53 14.27
C ALA A 458 -6.01 15.24 15.32
N SER A 459 -5.85 14.66 16.51
CA SER A 459 -5.16 15.30 17.63
C SER A 459 -3.69 15.64 17.37
N ILE A 460 -2.93 14.77 16.68
CA ILE A 460 -1.51 15.01 16.39
C ILE A 460 -1.31 16.11 15.35
N PRO A 461 -1.98 16.10 14.18
CA PRO A 461 -1.81 17.21 13.23
C PRO A 461 -2.31 18.56 13.79
N LEU A 462 -3.36 18.56 14.62
CA LEU A 462 -3.77 19.75 15.40
C LEU A 462 -2.63 20.24 16.30
N ALA A 463 -2.06 19.34 17.09
CA ALA A 463 -0.96 19.65 18.00
C ALA A 463 0.30 20.14 17.27
N LEU A 464 0.64 19.57 16.11
CA LEU A 464 1.77 20.05 15.30
C LEU A 464 1.54 21.48 14.79
N LYS A 465 0.32 21.79 14.35
CA LYS A 465 0.00 23.14 13.85
C LYS A 465 0.03 24.18 14.97
N ASP A 466 -0.46 23.85 16.15
CA ASP A 466 -0.37 24.77 17.30
C ASP A 466 1.08 24.94 17.77
N LEU A 467 1.86 23.87 17.75
CA LEU A 467 3.29 23.95 18.06
C LEU A 467 4.03 24.86 17.08
N GLU A 468 3.74 24.77 15.78
CA GLU A 468 4.26 25.69 14.75
C GLU A 468 3.94 27.14 15.09
N ASN A 469 2.68 27.44 15.43
CA ASN A 469 2.22 28.79 15.75
C ASN A 469 2.91 29.37 17.00
N THR A 470 3.42 28.53 17.90
CA THR A 470 4.14 29.01 19.10
C THR A 470 5.56 29.52 18.83
N ASN A 471 6.13 29.25 17.64
CA ASN A 471 7.54 29.52 17.31
C ASN A 471 8.57 28.86 18.25
N GLN A 472 8.17 27.81 18.99
CA GLN A 472 9.04 27.07 19.91
C GLN A 472 9.79 25.90 19.26
N VAL A 473 9.46 25.59 18.00
CA VAL A 473 10.10 24.60 17.14
C VAL A 473 10.85 25.30 16.01
N LYS A 474 12.04 24.81 15.67
CA LYS A 474 12.93 25.39 14.65
C LYS A 474 13.30 24.34 13.62
N LYS A 475 13.68 24.78 12.42
CA LYS A 475 14.24 23.90 11.38
C LYS A 475 15.46 23.13 11.93
N GLY A 476 15.48 21.83 11.72
CA GLY A 476 16.41 20.85 12.26
C GLY A 476 15.98 20.22 13.60
N ASP A 477 14.96 20.74 14.29
CA ASP A 477 14.49 20.14 15.54
C ASP A 477 13.83 18.78 15.27
N LYS A 478 14.16 17.78 16.09
CA LYS A 478 13.54 16.46 16.03
C LYS A 478 12.32 16.39 16.94
N LEU A 479 11.20 15.97 16.37
CA LEU A 479 9.96 15.72 17.08
C LEU A 479 9.66 14.22 17.07
N LEU A 480 9.22 13.70 18.21
CA LEU A 480 8.75 12.33 18.32
C LEU A 480 7.22 12.32 18.37
N LEU A 481 6.62 11.69 17.38
CA LEU A 481 5.18 11.45 17.31
C LEU A 481 4.88 10.10 17.97
N CYS A 482 3.80 10.01 18.73
CA CYS A 482 3.33 8.73 19.24
C CYS A 482 1.82 8.71 19.48
N ALA A 483 1.17 7.59 19.25
CA ALA A 483 -0.25 7.41 19.43
C ALA A 483 -0.58 5.99 19.90
N VAL A 484 -1.62 5.89 20.72
CA VAL A 484 -2.25 4.63 21.14
C VAL A 484 -3.75 4.82 21.01
N GLY A 485 -4.45 3.90 20.34
CA GLY A 485 -5.88 3.93 20.09
C GLY A 485 -6.53 2.57 20.28
N ALA A 486 -7.86 2.53 20.10
CA ALA A 486 -8.67 1.31 20.17
C ALA A 486 -8.17 0.22 19.21
N GLY A 487 -8.28 -1.05 19.62
CA GLY A 487 -7.80 -2.20 18.83
C GLY A 487 -7.05 -3.28 19.65
N LEU A 488 -6.05 -2.96 20.47
CA LEU A 488 -5.30 -1.70 20.47
C LEU A 488 -4.43 -1.59 19.23
N THR A 489 -4.30 -0.37 18.73
CA THR A 489 -3.32 0.00 17.71
C THR A 489 -2.42 1.09 18.26
N TYR A 490 -1.16 1.09 17.88
CA TYR A 490 -0.20 2.08 18.32
C TYR A 490 0.85 2.34 17.25
N ALA A 491 1.35 3.56 17.25
CA ALA A 491 2.29 4.02 16.26
C ALA A 491 3.16 5.13 16.82
N GLY A 492 4.34 5.28 16.25
CA GLY A 492 5.19 6.42 16.52
C GLY A 492 6.16 6.67 15.38
N GLY A 493 6.75 7.85 15.36
CA GLY A 493 7.72 8.19 14.33
C GLY A 493 8.49 9.45 14.63
N VAL A 494 9.52 9.69 13.82
CA VAL A 494 10.38 10.86 13.92
C VAL A 494 10.08 11.82 12.79
N LEU A 495 9.79 13.07 13.17
CA LEU A 495 9.65 14.19 12.26
C LEU A 495 10.81 15.17 12.51
N THR A 496 11.62 15.43 11.48
CA THR A 496 12.60 16.52 11.53
C THR A 496 11.93 17.77 10.98
N TRP A 497 11.66 18.74 11.86
CA TRP A 497 11.08 20.03 11.51
C TRP A 497 12.03 20.84 10.64
#